data_AF-A0A2N3C7W9-F1
#
_entry.id   AF-A0A2N3C7W9-F1
#
_cell.length_a   1.000
_cell.length_b   1.000
_cell.length_c   1.000
_cell.angle_alpha   90.00
_cell.angle_beta   90.00
_cell.angle_gamma   90.00
#
_symmetry.space_group_name_H-M   'P 1'
#
loop_
_entity.id
_entity.type
_entity.pdbx_description
1 polymer ?
#
loop_
_entity_poly.entity_id
_entity_poly.type
_entity_poly.pdbx_seq_one_letter_code
_entity_poly.pdbx_strand_id
1 'polypeptide(L)'
;MIMQAIRPAVLAVVSMLLLGLSACEGVGSGLVAGNISADGQTISFKIANDSVRQGDIVMWIEQEGRVFCETLTDVQPNSSYTIRMHCPAVRNGTFFVHADWAESSRRRALVANRI
;
A
#
# COMPACT_ATOMS: atom_id res chain seq x y z
N MET A 1 -30.55 -4.16 -18.44
CA MET A 1 -29.41 -4.76 -17.68
C MET A 1 -28.13 -4.23 -18.29
N ILE A 2 -27.48 -3.26 -17.65
CA ILE A 2 -26.19 -2.71 -18.10
C ILE A 2 -25.17 -3.05 -17.03
N MET A 3 -24.19 -3.86 -17.43
CA MET A 3 -23.07 -4.34 -16.63
C MET A 3 -21.99 -3.24 -16.67
N GLN A 4 -21.83 -2.47 -15.59
CA GLN A 4 -20.77 -1.47 -15.51
C GLN A 4 -19.46 -2.12 -15.06
N ALA A 5 -18.46 -2.04 -15.93
CA ALA A 5 -17.12 -2.56 -15.76
C ALA A 5 -16.38 -1.82 -14.63
N ILE A 6 -15.76 -2.61 -13.76
CA ILE A 6 -14.82 -2.20 -12.71
C ILE A 6 -13.62 -1.55 -13.40
N ARG A 7 -13.43 -0.25 -13.21
CA ARG A 7 -12.20 0.44 -13.60
C ARG A 7 -11.15 0.19 -12.52
N PRO A 8 -9.93 -0.28 -12.85
CA PRO A 8 -8.85 -0.32 -11.88
C PRO A 8 -8.45 1.12 -11.53
N ALA A 9 -8.40 1.39 -10.22
CA ALA A 9 -7.98 2.67 -9.66
C ALA A 9 -6.47 2.86 -9.90
N VAL A 10 -6.12 3.77 -10.80
CA VAL A 10 -4.76 4.30 -10.96
C VAL A 10 -4.62 5.44 -9.96
N LEU A 11 -3.70 5.34 -9.00
CA LEU A 11 -3.45 6.40 -8.02
C LEU A 11 -2.01 6.88 -8.02
N ALA A 12 -1.94 8.21 -8.19
CA ALA A 12 -0.83 9.14 -8.04
C ALA A 12 0.25 9.17 -9.14
N VAL A 13 0.62 10.39 -9.52
CA VAL A 13 1.86 10.78 -10.20
C VAL A 13 2.59 11.66 -9.20
N VAL A 14 3.77 11.26 -8.74
CA VAL A 14 4.58 12.11 -7.85
C VAL A 14 5.49 12.97 -8.71
N SER A 15 5.07 14.21 -8.98
CA SER A 15 5.98 15.29 -9.35
C SER A 15 6.48 15.96 -8.07
N MET A 16 7.79 16.18 -7.96
CA MET A 16 8.41 16.91 -6.85
C MET A 16 7.88 18.34 -6.78
N LEU A 17 6.89 18.57 -5.92
CA LEU A 17 6.57 19.87 -5.32
C LEU A 17 6.15 19.63 -3.87
N LEU A 18 6.93 20.18 -2.94
CA LEU A 18 6.54 20.27 -1.54
C LEU A 18 5.30 21.16 -1.41
N LEU A 19 4.22 20.58 -0.90
CA LEU A 19 3.06 21.14 -0.18
C LEU A 19 1.77 20.47 -0.65
N GLY A 20 1.23 19.58 0.19
CA GLY A 20 -0.08 18.98 0.00
C GLY A 20 -0.17 17.61 0.64
N LEU A 21 -0.66 17.54 1.88
CA LEU A 21 -1.22 16.30 2.41
C LEU A 21 -2.43 15.94 1.54
N SER A 22 -2.25 15.15 0.48
CA SER A 22 -3.36 14.36 -0.03
C SER A 22 -3.49 13.16 0.91
N ALA A 23 -4.19 13.35 2.02
CA ALA A 23 -4.86 12.25 2.69
C ALA A 23 -5.78 11.64 1.63
N CYS A 24 -5.38 10.50 1.07
CA CYS A 24 -6.25 9.74 0.22
C CYS A 24 -7.30 9.12 1.14
N GLU A 25 -8.45 9.78 1.26
CA GLU A 25 -9.63 9.23 1.91
C GLU A 25 -10.09 8.00 1.10
N GLY A 26 -9.53 6.84 1.44
CA GLY A 26 -10.04 5.55 1.02
C GLY A 26 -11.34 5.27 1.75
N VAL A 27 -12.43 5.91 1.33
CA VAL A 27 -13.80 5.57 1.75
C VAL A 27 -14.11 4.18 1.19
N GLY A 28 -13.67 3.13 1.90
CA GLY A 28 -13.92 1.74 1.56
C GLY A 28 -13.09 0.70 2.32
N SER A 29 -11.82 0.98 2.61
CA SER A 29 -10.94 0.01 3.29
C SER A 29 -10.71 0.31 4.77
N GLY A 30 -10.80 1.58 5.19
CA GLY A 30 -10.45 2.01 6.55
C GLY A 30 -8.97 1.85 6.90
N LEU A 31 -8.12 1.63 5.89
CA LEU A 31 -6.67 1.64 5.99
C LEU A 31 -6.15 2.99 5.49
N VAL A 32 -5.34 3.64 6.31
CA VAL A 32 -4.71 4.93 5.99
C VAL A 32 -3.20 4.74 5.98
N ALA A 33 -2.56 5.14 4.88
CA ALA A 33 -1.11 5.11 4.73
C ALA A 33 -0.52 6.52 4.76
N GLY A 34 0.63 6.68 5.42
CA GLY A 34 1.30 7.98 5.52
C GLY A 34 2.75 7.89 5.96
N ASN A 35 3.39 9.05 6.09
CA ASN A 35 4.77 9.20 6.57
C ASN A 35 5.77 8.27 5.85
N ILE A 36 5.70 8.25 4.52
CA ILE A 36 6.57 7.40 3.70
C ILE A 36 7.95 8.04 3.61
N SER A 37 8.99 7.27 3.93
CA SER A 37 10.38 7.60 3.71
C SER A 37 11.12 6.40 3.12
N ALA A 38 12.18 6.66 2.38
CA ALA A 38 13.06 5.63 1.84
C ALA A 38 14.51 5.95 2.21
N ASP A 39 15.22 4.92 2.65
CA ASP A 39 16.66 4.95 2.93
C ASP A 39 17.32 3.78 2.20
N GLY A 40 17.94 4.08 1.06
CA GLY A 40 18.46 3.07 0.14
C GLY A 40 17.40 2.06 -0.28
N GLN A 41 17.57 0.82 0.16
CA GLN A 41 16.67 -0.31 -0.15
C GLN A 41 15.61 -0.56 0.93
N THR A 42 15.46 0.33 1.91
CA THR A 42 14.46 0.18 2.98
C THR A 42 13.42 1.30 2.87
N ILE A 43 12.16 0.92 2.74
CA ILE A 43 11.02 1.84 2.70
C ILE A 43 10.31 1.75 4.04
N SER A 44 10.18 2.89 4.73
CA SER A 44 9.48 3.00 6.00
C SER A 44 8.21 3.83 5.83
N PHE A 45 7.09 3.38 6.38
CA PHE A 45 5.83 4.11 6.33
C PHE A 45 4.93 3.73 7.50
N LYS A 46 3.90 4.54 7.74
CA LYS A 46 2.87 4.25 8.73
C LYS A 46 1.61 3.75 8.05
N ILE A 47 1.01 2.73 8.65
CA ILE A 47 -0.35 2.27 8.34
C ILE A 47 -1.19 2.42 9.60
N ALA A 48 -2.33 3.08 9.49
CA ALA A 48 -3.38 3.07 10.49
C ALA A 48 -4.57 2.26 9.96
N ASN A 49 -5.10 1.39 10.80
CA ASN A 49 -6.38 0.75 10.58
C ASN A 49 -7.42 1.47 11.44
N ASP A 50 -8.12 2.44 10.86
CA ASP A 50 -9.14 3.25 11.54
C ASP A 50 -10.53 2.60 11.44
N SER A 51 -10.58 1.34 11.00
CA SER A 51 -11.80 0.55 10.92
C SER A 51 -11.98 -0.37 12.14
N VAL A 52 -13.17 -0.94 12.24
CA VAL A 52 -13.50 -2.02 13.21
C VAL A 52 -13.02 -3.40 12.76
N ARG A 53 -12.43 -3.50 11.57
CA ARG A 53 -12.05 -4.77 10.96
C ARG A 53 -10.66 -5.21 11.44
N GLN A 54 -10.49 -6.51 11.63
CA GLN A 54 -9.20 -7.16 11.88
C GLN A 54 -8.82 -8.06 10.70
N GLY A 55 -7.53 -8.26 10.47
CA GLY A 55 -7.00 -9.35 9.66
C GLY A 55 -5.76 -8.95 8.87
N ASP A 56 -5.42 -9.80 7.90
CA ASP A 56 -4.24 -9.56 7.06
C ASP A 56 -4.48 -8.45 6.04
N ILE A 57 -3.52 -7.52 5.99
CA ILE A 57 -3.32 -6.64 4.85
C ILE A 57 -2.13 -7.10 4.04
N VAL A 58 -2.19 -6.91 2.73
CA VAL A 58 -1.07 -7.05 1.82
C VAL A 58 -0.57 -5.68 1.42
N MET A 59 0.75 -5.51 1.47
CA MET A 59 1.44 -4.29 1.08
C MET A 59 2.42 -4.59 -0.04
N TRP A 60 2.56 -3.68 -0.99
CA TRP A 60 3.50 -3.84 -2.10
C TRP A 60 4.00 -2.51 -2.64
N ILE A 61 5.13 -2.57 -3.32
CA ILE A 61 5.75 -1.42 -3.97
C ILE A 61 5.49 -1.49 -5.47
N GLU A 62 5.04 -0.40 -6.07
CA GLU A 62 4.95 -0.26 -7.52
C GLU A 62 5.92 0.80 -8.02
N GLN A 63 6.71 0.47 -9.03
CA GLN A 63 7.61 1.40 -9.71
C GLN A 63 7.61 1.11 -11.20
N GLU A 64 7.39 2.16 -12.02
CA GLU A 64 7.32 2.05 -13.48
C GLU A 64 6.31 0.99 -13.98
N GLY A 65 5.18 0.83 -13.26
CA GLY A 65 4.14 -0.16 -13.58
C GLY A 65 4.50 -1.61 -13.23
N ARG A 66 5.62 -1.83 -12.51
CA ARG A 66 6.05 -3.14 -12.02
C ARG A 66 5.88 -3.22 -10.51
N VAL A 67 5.45 -4.39 -10.03
CA VAL A 67 5.23 -4.64 -8.61
C VAL A 67 6.38 -5.42 -8.00
N PHE A 68 6.74 -5.05 -6.78
CA PHE A 68 7.84 -5.62 -6.02
C PHE A 68 7.48 -5.78 -4.55
N CYS A 69 8.17 -6.72 -3.90
CA CYS A 69 8.29 -6.80 -2.44
C CYS A 69 6.95 -6.91 -1.72
N GLU A 70 6.04 -7.72 -2.25
CA GLU A 70 4.77 -8.01 -1.57
C GLU A 70 5.00 -8.59 -0.17
N THR A 71 4.32 -8.07 0.84
CA THR A 71 4.38 -8.55 2.22
C THR A 71 3.01 -8.57 2.88
N LEU A 72 2.82 -9.44 3.87
CA LEU A 72 1.60 -9.54 4.67
C LEU A 72 1.84 -9.05 6.09
N THR A 73 0.81 -8.47 6.70
CA THR A 73 0.81 -8.10 8.11
C THR A 73 -0.60 -8.19 8.66
N ASP A 74 -0.76 -8.89 9.79
CA ASP A 74 -2.00 -8.85 10.56
C ASP A 74 -2.12 -7.49 11.24
N VAL A 75 -3.28 -6.85 11.07
CA VAL A 75 -3.58 -5.56 11.70
C VAL A 75 -4.84 -5.66 12.56
N GLN A 76 -4.78 -4.99 13.69
CA GLN A 76 -5.84 -4.90 14.67
C GLN A 76 -6.70 -3.65 14.41
N PRO A 77 -7.98 -3.65 14.79
CA PRO A 77 -8.84 -2.48 14.71
C PRO A 77 -8.26 -1.28 15.47
N ASN A 78 -8.54 -0.06 14.98
CA ASN A 78 -8.16 1.22 15.61
C ASN A 78 -6.69 1.29 16.04
N SER A 79 -5.79 0.69 15.26
CA SER A 79 -4.38 0.54 15.60
C SER A 79 -3.48 1.11 14.51
N SER A 80 -2.30 1.57 14.91
CA SER A 80 -1.31 2.15 14.00
C SER A 80 0.01 1.39 14.07
N TYR A 81 0.63 1.22 12.91
CA TYR A 81 1.83 0.42 12.70
C TYR A 81 2.88 1.24 11.96
N THR A 82 4.14 1.11 12.36
CA THR A 82 5.27 1.56 11.54
C THR A 82 5.84 0.35 10.83
N ILE A 83 5.71 0.36 9.51
CA ILE A 83 6.16 -0.72 8.64
C ILE A 83 7.53 -0.35 8.07
N ARG A 84 8.42 -1.33 8.02
CA ARG A 84 9.74 -1.23 7.37
C ARG A 84 9.86 -2.38 6.38
N MET A 85 9.80 -2.07 5.10
CA MET A 85 9.93 -3.03 4.01
C MET A 85 11.33 -2.94 3.40
N HIS A 86 12.05 -4.05 3.39
CA HIS A 86 13.28 -4.17 2.63
C HIS A 86 12.94 -4.56 1.19
N CYS A 87 13.29 -3.71 0.23
CA CYS A 87 12.99 -3.91 -1.18
C CYS A 87 14.21 -3.60 -2.08
N PRO A 88 15.11 -4.57 -2.29
CA PRO A 88 16.31 -4.39 -3.11
C PRO A 88 16.03 -4.07 -4.58
N ALA A 89 14.85 -4.45 -5.07
CA ALA A 89 14.45 -4.26 -6.46
C ALA A 89 14.01 -2.81 -6.75
N VAL A 90 13.68 -2.03 -5.72
CA VAL A 90 13.32 -0.62 -5.90
C VAL A 90 14.56 0.17 -6.30
N ARG A 91 14.42 1.00 -7.32
CA ARG A 91 15.48 1.89 -7.80
C ARG A 91 15.19 3.32 -7.35
N ASN A 92 16.21 4.16 -7.46
CA ASN A 92 16.03 5.60 -7.25
C ASN A 92 14.98 6.14 -8.22
N GLY A 93 14.06 6.95 -7.70
CA GLY A 93 12.98 7.55 -8.48
C GLY A 93 11.64 7.49 -7.75
N THR A 94 10.57 7.76 -8.49
CA THR A 94 9.21 7.68 -7.96
C THR A 94 8.78 6.22 -7.82
N PHE A 95 8.15 5.92 -6.68
CA PHE A 95 7.49 4.64 -6.42
C PHE A 95 6.20 4.90 -5.65
N PHE A 96 5.32 3.90 -5.65
CA PHE A 96 4.06 3.91 -4.93
C PHE A 96 4.06 2.79 -3.90
N VAL A 97 3.55 3.09 -2.70
CA VAL A 97 3.25 2.09 -1.68
C VAL A 97 1.77 1.83 -1.74
N HIS A 98 1.40 0.57 -1.88
CA HIS A 98 0.01 0.13 -1.84
C HIS A 98 -0.21 -0.71 -0.60
N ALA A 99 -1.40 -0.60 -0.02
CA ALA A 99 -1.85 -1.43 1.07
C ALA A 99 -3.34 -1.73 0.84
N ASP A 100 -3.72 -2.99 0.97
CA ASP A 100 -5.12 -3.42 0.85
C ASP A 100 -5.36 -4.66 1.71
N TRP A 101 -6.61 -4.96 2.02
CA TRP A 101 -6.98 -6.19 2.69
C TRP A 101 -6.61 -7.40 1.84
N ALA A 102 -5.98 -8.40 2.45
CA ALA A 102 -5.48 -9.58 1.74
C ALA A 102 -6.59 -10.34 0.99
N GLU A 103 -7.83 -10.31 1.49
CA GLU A 103 -8.98 -10.93 0.82
C GLU A 103 -9.35 -10.21 -0.50
N SER A 104 -9.27 -8.86 -0.51
CA SER A 104 -9.59 -8.00 -1.66
C SER A 104 -8.49 -8.10 -2.71
N SER A 105 -7.25 -8.24 -2.24
CA SER A 105 -6.04 -8.34 -3.06
C SER A 105 -5.42 -9.74 -3.02
N ARG A 106 -6.25 -10.79 -3.12
CA ARG A 106 -5.84 -12.20 -2.96
C ARG A 106 -4.64 -12.61 -3.81
N ARG A 107 -4.56 -12.13 -5.06
CA ARG A 107 -3.43 -12.45 -5.94
C ARG A 107 -2.10 -11.95 -5.37
N ARG A 108 -2.09 -10.75 -4.78
CA ARG A 108 -0.90 -10.16 -4.15
C ARG A 108 -0.58 -10.87 -2.84
N ALA A 109 -1.60 -11.15 -2.03
CA ALA A 109 -1.45 -11.88 -0.78
C ALA A 109 -0.80 -13.26 -0.98
N LEU A 110 -1.16 -13.97 -2.06
CA LEU A 110 -0.57 -15.26 -2.41
C LEU A 110 0.90 -15.18 -2.84
N VAL A 111 1.36 -14.03 -3.34
CA VAL A 111 2.78 -13.79 -3.69
C VAL A 111 3.58 -13.50 -2.43
N ALA A 112 3.05 -12.64 -1.54
CA ALA A 112 3.68 -12.32 -0.26
C ALA A 112 3.92 -13.54 0.63
N ASN A 113 3.03 -14.54 0.56
CA ASN A 113 3.12 -15.76 1.36
C ASN A 113 4.10 -16.83 0.79
N ARG A 114 4.81 -16.52 -0.30
CA ARG A 114 5.81 -17.41 -0.92
C ARG A 114 7.26 -17.02 -0.61
N ILE A 115 7.49 -16.24 0.45
CA ILE A 115 8.83 -15.87 0.94
C ILE A 115 9.15 -16.67 2.20
#